data_AF-A0A2N2T4R0-F1
#
_entry.id   AF-A0A2N2T4R0-F1
#
_cell.length_a   1.000
_cell.length_b   1.000
_cell.length_c   1.000
_cell.angle_alpha   90.00
_cell.angle_beta   90.00
_cell.angle_gamma   90.00
#
_symmetry.space_group_name_H-M   'P 1'
#
loop_
_entity.id
_entity.type
_entity.pdbx_description
1 polymer ?
#
loop_
_entity_poly.entity_id
_entity_poly.type
_entity_poly.pdbx_seq_one_letter_code
_entity_poly.pdbx_strand_id
1 'polypeptide(L)' 'MNNSQKLTTPATSFRRTLALWQGLPFDMAREQYAKAVQVGLIERSMLRWAKFERQLDLLEKMTLGPWARRV' A
#
# COMPACT_ATOMS: atom_id res chain seq x y z
N MET A 1 28.77 21.27 22.03
CA MET A 1 27.52 20.83 22.70
C MET A 1 26.38 21.64 22.11
N ASN A 2 25.74 21.18 21.02
CA ASN A 2 24.70 21.95 20.34
C ASN A 2 23.48 21.05 20.14
N ASN A 3 22.54 21.19 21.07
CA ASN A 3 21.48 20.24 21.42
C ASN A 3 20.17 20.46 20.61
N SER A 4 20.28 20.83 19.34
CA SER A 4 19.14 21.31 18.53
C SER A 4 18.63 20.31 17.48
N GLN A 5 19.27 19.14 17.33
CA GLN A 5 18.90 18.14 16.31
C GLN A 5 17.83 17.12 16.76
N LYS A 6 17.23 17.27 17.96
CA LYS A 6 16.29 16.28 18.51
C LYS A 6 14.80 16.56 18.28
N LEU A 7 14.43 17.65 17.60
CA LEU A 7 13.03 18.09 17.47
C LEU A 7 12.35 17.78 16.12
N THR A 8 13.07 17.23 15.14
CA THR A 8 12.53 17.00 13.77
C THR A 8 12.19 15.53 13.47
N THR A 9 12.51 14.60 14.37
CA THR A 9 12.23 13.17 14.22
C THR A 9 10.74 12.75 14.32
N PRO A 10 9.86 13.38 15.12
CA PRO A 10 8.50 12.84 15.34
C PRO A 10 7.54 13.10 14.16
N ALA A 11 7.72 14.20 13.41
CA ALA A 11 6.84 14.54 12.30
C ALA A 11 7.02 13.59 11.10
N THR A 12 8.26 13.16 10.85
CA THR A 12 8.60 12.26 9.75
C THR A 12 8.17 10.81 10.04
N SER A 13 8.31 10.35 11.29
CA SER A 13 7.87 9.02 11.69
C SER A 13 6.34 8.87 11.67
N PHE A 14 5.60 9.90 12.11
CA PHE A 14 4.13 9.90 12.09
C PHE A 14 3.56 9.89 10.67
N ARG A 15 4.15 10.67 9.75
CA ARG A 15 3.76 10.61 8.33
C ARG A 15 4.00 9.23 7.74
N ARG A 16 5.11 8.58 8.09
CA ARG A 16 5.44 7.24 7.61
C ARG A 16 4.51 6.17 8.18
N THR A 17 4.17 6.23 9.47
CA THR A 17 3.22 5.27 10.06
C THR A 17 1.82 5.45 9.52
N LEU A 18 1.34 6.69 9.32
CA LEU A 18 0.08 6.94 8.63
C LEU A 18 0.11 6.42 7.19
N ALA A 19 1.22 6.62 6.50
CA ALA A 19 1.41 6.16 5.13
C ALA A 19 1.40 4.63 5.01
N LEU A 20 2.01 3.93 5.98
CA LEU A 20 1.91 2.48 6.08
C LEU A 20 0.49 2.04 6.41
N TRP A 21 -0.18 2.69 7.37
CA TRP A 21 -1.52 2.31 7.78
C TRP A 21 -2.56 2.44 6.65
N GLN A 22 -2.41 3.47 5.80
CA GLN A 22 -3.30 3.68 4.66
C GLN A 22 -2.98 2.76 3.46
N GLY A 23 -1.72 2.36 3.25
CA GLY A 23 -1.31 1.45 2.16
C GLY A 23 -1.48 -0.03 2.50
N LEU A 24 -1.33 -0.39 3.78
CA LEU A 24 -1.48 -1.75 4.30
C LEU A 24 -2.72 -2.52 3.82
N PRO A 25 -3.95 -1.95 3.77
CA PRO A 25 -5.10 -2.69 3.28
C PRO A 25 -4.98 -3.08 1.80
N PHE A 26 -4.41 -2.22 0.95
CA PHE A 26 -4.23 -2.47 -0.48
C PHE A 26 -3.11 -3.48 -0.73
N ASP A 27 -2.01 -3.38 0.03
CA ASP A 27 -0.92 -4.36 0.00
C ASP A 27 -1.40 -5.74 0.48
N MET A 28 -2.18 -5.80 1.56
CA MET A 28 -2.77 -7.06 2.03
C MET A 28 -3.69 -7.68 0.99
N ALA A 29 -4.51 -6.89 0.28
CA ALA A 29 -5.37 -7.40 -0.78
C ALA A 29 -4.56 -7.97 -1.96
N ARG A 30 -3.43 -7.34 -2.31
CA ARG A 30 -2.49 -7.85 -3.32
C ARG A 30 -1.85 -9.16 -2.89
N GLU A 31 -1.43 -9.28 -1.63
CA GLU A 31 -0.88 -10.53 -1.07
C GLU A 31 -1.92 -11.65 -1.01
N GLN A 32 -3.15 -11.36 -0.58
CA GLN A 32 -4.23 -12.34 -0.51
C GLN A 32 -4.56 -12.90 -1.90
N TYR A 33 -4.59 -12.05 -2.92
CA TYR A 33 -4.78 -12.50 -4.30
C TYR A 33 -3.62 -13.39 -4.77
N ALA A 34 -2.37 -13.02 -4.48
CA ALA A 34 -1.20 -13.84 -4.78
C ALA A 34 -1.27 -15.21 -4.08
N LYS A 35 -1.68 -15.25 -2.81
CA LYS A 35 -1.86 -16.49 -2.06
C LYS A 35 -3.00 -17.33 -2.62
N ALA A 36 -4.12 -16.72 -2.97
CA ALA A 36 -5.25 -17.40 -3.59
C ALA A 36 -4.87 -18.02 -4.95
N VAL A 37 -4.02 -17.35 -5.74
CA VAL A 37 -3.44 -17.94 -6.97
C VAL A 37 -2.46 -19.07 -6.63
N GLN A 38 -1.61 -18.89 -5.61
CA GLN A 38 -0.60 -19.89 -5.21
C GLN A 38 -1.24 -21.20 -4.72
N VAL A 39 -2.34 -21.12 -3.97
CA VAL A 39 -3.07 -22.28 -3.45
C VAL A 39 -4.09 -22.84 -4.45
N GLY A 40 -4.19 -22.26 -5.65
CA GLY A 40 -5.07 -22.73 -6.72
C GLY A 40 -6.54 -22.35 -6.57
N LEU A 41 -6.89 -21.51 -5.60
CA LEU A 41 -8.25 -20.99 -5.42
C LEU A 41 -8.66 -20.06 -6.57
N ILE A 42 -7.69 -19.34 -7.14
CA ILE A 42 -7.86 -18.47 -8.30
C ILE A 42 -6.95 -18.98 -9.42
N GLU A 43 -7.52 -19.11 -10.62
CA GLU A 43 -6.78 -19.43 -11.84
C GLU A 43 -5.58 -18.50 -12.06
N ARG A 44 -4.43 -19.09 -12.35
CA ARG A 44 -3.15 -18.41 -12.58
C ARG A 44 -3.09 -17.80 -13.97
N SER A 45 -3.85 -16.73 -14.19
CA SER A 45 -3.89 -15.98 -15.45
C SER A 45 -3.24 -14.61 -15.31
N MET A 46 -2.24 -14.32 -16.16
CA MET A 46 -1.59 -12.99 -16.18
C MET A 46 -2.57 -11.87 -16.54
N LEU A 47 -3.53 -12.14 -17.42
CA LEU A 47 -4.58 -11.18 -17.79
C LEU A 47 -5.50 -10.87 -16.60
N ARG A 48 -5.85 -11.90 -15.82
CA ARG A 48 -6.72 -11.73 -14.64
C ARG A 48 -5.99 -10.99 -13.51
N TRP A 49 -4.71 -11.29 -13.32
CA TRP A 49 -3.83 -10.53 -12.44
C TRP A 49 -3.77 -9.04 -12.84
N ALA A 50 -3.48 -8.75 -14.11
CA ALA A 50 -3.38 -7.37 -14.59
C ALA A 50 -4.70 -6.59 -14.45
N LYS A 51 -5.84 -7.25 -14.67
CA LYS A 51 -7.16 -6.65 -14.47
C LYS A 51 -7.43 -6.35 -12.99
N PHE A 52 -7.13 -7.30 -12.11
CA PHE A 52 -7.26 -7.13 -10.66
C PHE A 52 -6.39 -5.98 -10.16
N GLU A 53 -5.11 -5.95 -10.51
CA GLU A 53 -4.18 -4.87 -10.17
C GLU A 53 -4.71 -3.50 -10.60
N ARG A 54 -5.22 -3.40 -11.83
CA ARG A 54 -5.78 -2.14 -12.34
C ARG A 54 -7.02 -1.69 -11.59
N GLN A 55 -7.87 -2.62 -11.16
CA GLN A 55 -9.04 -2.29 -10.34
C GLN A 55 -8.62 -1.87 -8.92
N LEU A 56 -7.63 -2.54 -8.35
CA LEU A 56 -7.11 -2.27 -7.01
C LEU A 56 -6.39 -0.92 -6.95
N ASP A 57 -5.55 -0.61 -7.95
CA ASP A 57 -4.89 0.70 -8.12
C ASP A 57 -5.91 1.84 -8.31
N LEU A 58 -7.01 1.59 -9.03
CA LEU A 58 -8.08 2.58 -9.18
C LEU A 58 -8.84 2.78 -7.87
N LEU A 59 -9.12 1.72 -7.13
CA LEU A 59 -9.73 1.79 -5.80
C LEU A 59 -8.82 2.52 -4.81
N GLU A 60 -7.54 2.20 -4.79
CA GLU A 60 -6.52 2.86 -3.97
C GLU A 60 -6.47 4.36 -4.24
N LYS A 61 -6.49 4.75 -5.53
CA LYS A 61 -6.56 6.16 -5.94
C LYS A 61 -7.88 6.82 -5.55
N MET A 62 -9.01 6.11 -5.54
CA MET A 62 -10.29 6.65 -5.09
C MET A 62 -10.33 6.83 -3.56
N THR A 63 -9.80 5.87 -2.81
CA THR A 63 -9.82 5.88 -1.35
C THR A 63 -8.80 6.84 -0.75
N LEU A 64 -7.57 6.86 -1.29
CA LEU A 64 -6.47 7.68 -0.77
C LEU A 64 -6.29 8.98 -1.56
N GLY A 65 -6.90 9.11 -2.73
CA GLY A 65 -6.83 10.33 -3.53
C GLY A 65 -5.39 10.73 -3.89
N PRO A 66 -5.03 12.02 -3.81
CA PRO A 66 -3.67 12.51 -4.04
C PRO A 66 -2.60 11.92 -3.09
N TRP A 67 -3.00 11.29 -1.98
CA TRP A 67 -2.09 10.70 -1.00
C TRP A 67 -1.62 9.29 -1.39
N ALA A 68 -2.27 8.64 -2.36
CA ALA A 68 -1.89 7.32 -2.87
C ALA A 68 -0.46 7.26 -3.43
N ARG A 69 0.10 8.40 -3.89
CA ARG A 69 1.46 8.45 -4.48
C ARG A 69 2.53 9.03 -3.58
N ARG A 70 2.23 9.29 -2.30
CA ARG A 70 3.17 9.95 -1.36
C ARG A 70 3.74 9.02 -0.29
N VAL A 71 3.52 7.71 -0.41
CA VAL A 71 4.10 6.71 0.48
C VAL A 71 5.44 6.24 -0.07
#